data_AF-A0A921GQU3-F1
#
_entry.id   AF-A0A921GQU3-F1
#
_cell.length_a   1.000
_cell.length_b   1.000
_cell.length_c   1.000
_cell.angle_alpha   90.00
_cell.angle_beta   90.00
_cell.angle_gamma   90.00
#
_symmetry.space_group_name_H-M   'P 1'
#
loop_
_entity.id
_entity.type
_entity.pdbx_description
1 polymer ?
#
loop_
_entity_poly.entity_id
_entity_poly.type
_entity_poly.pdbx_seq_one_letter_code
_entity_poly.pdbx_strand_id
1 'polypeptide(L)'
;MRVLTAAEAAGARAAHEERADALTAAHRERKQRGEKHAVEDFLFTYYPFSPARLRRWHPGWRVGYEASADLDADGNPAIADVDEAGRRSWYVDEAGPEGTPAVRRADVERYLDERASAFSFMTRLLRASTLTRRRPEFGCFGLHEWAMVHRVPEGGQRHEDLPLRLSPTETDAVVERENLICSHLDAFRFFTPSAAPRNSMEPTRATQVDHDNPACLHVGMDLYKWAMKLTPLLPS
;
A
#
# COMPACT_ATOMS: atom_id res chain seq x y z
N MET A 1 -2.97 -19.24 -18.76
CA MET A 1 -1.95 -18.40 -18.12
C MET A 1 -0.98 -17.96 -19.21
N ARG A 2 -0.63 -16.67 -19.32
CA ARG A 2 0.41 -16.23 -20.27
C ARG A 2 1.77 -16.63 -19.69
N VAL A 3 2.68 -17.15 -20.51
CA VAL A 3 4.06 -17.46 -20.08
C VAL A 3 5.01 -16.51 -20.79
N LEU A 4 5.89 -15.86 -20.05
CA LEU A 4 6.97 -15.02 -20.58
C LEU A 4 8.24 -15.86 -20.74
N THR A 5 8.95 -15.65 -21.84
CA THR A 5 10.33 -16.11 -22.00
C THR A 5 11.24 -15.45 -20.97
N ALA A 6 12.43 -16.00 -20.74
CA ALA A 6 13.41 -15.40 -19.83
C ALA A 6 13.76 -13.96 -20.22
N ALA A 7 13.90 -13.68 -21.53
CA ALA A 7 14.19 -12.35 -22.04
C ALA A 7 13.03 -11.35 -21.81
N GLU A 8 11.79 -11.77 -22.05
CA GLU A 8 10.61 -10.92 -21.78
C GLU A 8 10.46 -10.61 -20.29
N ALA A 9 10.68 -11.61 -19.42
CA ALA A 9 10.63 -11.43 -17.97
C ALA A 9 11.75 -10.51 -17.47
N ALA A 10 12.98 -10.68 -17.97
CA ALA A 10 14.10 -9.79 -17.65
C ALA A 10 13.83 -8.34 -18.10
N GLY A 11 13.26 -8.14 -19.30
CA GLY A 11 12.87 -6.83 -19.79
C GLY A 11 11.76 -6.18 -18.94
N ALA A 12 10.72 -6.94 -18.59
CA ALA A 12 9.64 -6.46 -17.72
C ALA A 12 10.13 -6.11 -16.31
N ARG A 13 11.05 -6.92 -15.76
CA ARG A 13 11.72 -6.64 -14.49
C ARG A 13 12.52 -5.35 -14.57
N ALA A 14 13.41 -5.20 -15.54
CA ALA A 14 14.23 -4.00 -15.70
C ALA A 14 13.37 -2.72 -15.83
N ALA A 15 12.30 -2.78 -16.64
CA ALA A 15 11.39 -1.65 -16.79
C ALA A 15 10.64 -1.29 -15.49
N HIS A 16 10.29 -2.28 -14.65
CA HIS A 16 9.70 -2.01 -13.34
C HIS A 16 10.71 -1.42 -12.36
N GLU A 17 11.90 -1.99 -12.32
CA GLU A 17 12.99 -1.52 -11.47
C GLU A 17 13.35 -0.06 -11.78
N GLU A 18 13.42 0.32 -13.05
CA GLU A 18 13.64 1.71 -13.47
C GLU A 18 12.56 2.66 -12.95
N ARG A 19 11.27 2.29 -13.08
CA ARG A 19 10.16 3.10 -12.56
C ARG A 19 10.21 3.24 -11.05
N ALA A 20 10.44 2.13 -10.34
CA ALA A 20 10.57 2.13 -8.88
C ALA A 20 11.79 2.94 -8.42
N ASP A 21 12.87 2.89 -9.20
CA ASP A 21 14.08 3.64 -8.93
C ASP A 21 13.89 5.13 -9.13
N ALA A 22 13.19 5.55 -10.18
CA ALA A 22 12.82 6.94 -10.40
C ALA A 22 11.90 7.46 -9.28
N LEU A 23 10.87 6.70 -8.89
CA LEU A 23 9.91 7.10 -7.85
C LEU A 23 10.52 7.22 -6.45
N THR A 24 11.63 6.52 -6.18
CA THR A 24 12.25 6.48 -4.84
C THR A 24 13.60 7.18 -4.75
N ALA A 25 14.09 7.79 -5.84
CA ALA A 25 15.40 8.43 -5.93
C ALA A 25 15.63 9.45 -4.80
N ALA A 26 14.74 10.44 -4.66
CA ALA A 26 14.86 11.50 -3.68
C ALA A 26 14.89 10.98 -2.23
N HIS A 27 14.03 10.00 -1.89
CA HIS A 27 14.05 9.36 -0.57
C HIS A 27 15.37 8.64 -0.29
N ARG A 28 15.92 7.91 -1.27
CA ARG A 28 17.21 7.21 -1.09
C ARG A 28 18.37 8.18 -0.93
N GLU A 29 18.43 9.24 -1.72
CA GLU A 29 19.47 10.26 -1.65
C GLU A 29 19.48 10.98 -0.29
N ARG A 30 18.30 11.35 0.23
CA ARG A 30 18.18 11.93 1.59
C ARG A 30 18.60 10.94 2.66
N LYS A 31 18.14 9.69 2.56
CA LYS A 31 18.49 8.63 3.53
C LYS A 31 20.00 8.36 3.59
N GLN A 32 20.70 8.38 2.46
CA GLN A 32 22.17 8.24 2.43
C GLN A 32 22.88 9.40 3.14
N ARG A 33 22.30 10.59 3.12
CA ARG A 33 22.81 11.79 3.80
C ARG A 33 22.31 11.95 5.25
N GLY A 34 21.47 11.03 5.74
CA GLY A 34 20.85 11.11 7.07
C GLY A 34 19.80 12.22 7.21
N GLU A 35 19.28 12.74 6.09
CA GLU A 35 18.28 13.82 6.09
C GLU A 35 16.86 13.26 6.21
N LYS A 36 16.03 13.93 7.01
CA LYS A 36 14.61 13.59 7.18
C LYS A 36 13.74 14.41 6.24
N HIS A 37 12.65 13.81 5.77
CA HIS A 37 11.58 14.48 5.05
C HIS A 37 10.22 14.07 5.62
N ALA A 38 9.52 15.02 6.23
CA ALA A 38 8.33 14.76 7.05
C ALA A 38 7.21 14.00 6.31
N VAL A 39 7.03 14.22 5.00
CA VAL A 39 5.98 13.55 4.20
C VAL A 39 6.47 12.24 3.57
N GLU A 40 7.51 12.27 2.74
CA GLU A 40 8.00 11.07 2.05
C GLU A 40 8.47 9.96 3.00
N ASP A 41 9.11 10.28 4.13
CA ASP A 41 9.56 9.23 5.07
C ASP A 41 8.37 8.57 5.77
N PHE A 42 7.28 9.33 5.97
CA PHE A 42 6.05 8.81 6.53
C PHE A 42 5.44 7.72 5.65
N LEU A 43 5.55 7.82 4.30
CA LEU A 43 5.03 6.79 3.39
C LEU A 43 5.57 5.39 3.74
N PHE A 44 6.87 5.28 3.97
CA PHE A 44 7.57 4.01 4.25
C PHE A 44 7.49 3.58 5.71
N THR A 45 7.12 4.50 6.61
CA THR A 45 6.92 4.21 8.03
C THR A 45 5.48 3.79 8.32
N TYR A 46 4.51 4.45 7.67
CA TYR A 46 3.08 4.17 7.78
C TYR A 46 2.70 2.91 7.02
N TYR A 47 3.18 2.77 5.79
CA TYR A 47 3.06 1.52 5.03
C TYR A 47 4.42 0.82 5.04
N PRO A 48 4.56 -0.37 5.69
CA PRO A 48 5.84 -1.08 5.81
C PRO A 48 6.27 -1.77 4.50
N PHE A 49 6.29 -1.01 3.41
CA PHE A 49 6.68 -1.42 2.06
C PHE A 49 7.89 -0.61 1.62
N SER A 50 9.08 -1.10 1.98
CA SER A 50 10.34 -0.40 1.72
C SER A 50 10.59 -0.17 0.22
N PRO A 51 11.44 0.81 -0.16
CA PRO A 51 11.86 1.00 -1.54
C PRO A 51 12.38 -0.28 -2.20
N ALA A 52 13.13 -1.10 -1.45
CA ALA A 52 13.64 -2.39 -1.94
C ALA A 52 12.53 -3.41 -2.21
N ARG A 53 11.42 -3.40 -1.46
CA ARG A 53 10.25 -4.25 -1.76
C ARG A 53 9.45 -3.71 -2.93
N LEU A 54 9.28 -2.39 -3.02
CA LEU A 54 8.62 -1.73 -4.15
C LEU A 54 9.34 -2.00 -5.48
N ARG A 55 10.68 -2.04 -5.46
CA ARG A 55 11.52 -2.37 -6.61
C ARG A 55 11.38 -3.81 -7.10
N ARG A 56 10.83 -4.74 -6.30
CA ARG A 56 10.65 -6.14 -6.72
C ARG A 56 9.54 -6.24 -7.74
N TRP A 57 9.86 -6.85 -8.87
CA TRP A 57 8.92 -7.07 -9.95
C TRP A 57 8.06 -8.32 -9.71
N HIS A 58 6.75 -8.18 -9.92
CA HIS A 58 5.77 -9.26 -9.85
C HIS A 58 4.92 -9.24 -11.13
N PRO A 59 4.85 -10.34 -11.90
CA PRO A 59 4.06 -10.39 -13.13
C PRO A 59 2.54 -10.53 -12.89
N GLY A 60 2.13 -10.77 -11.64
CA GLY A 60 0.76 -11.07 -11.26
C GLY A 60 0.36 -12.55 -11.46
N TRP A 61 -0.77 -12.95 -10.87
CA TRP A 61 -1.17 -14.36 -10.77
C TRP A 61 -1.53 -15.03 -12.10
N ARG A 62 -1.83 -14.24 -13.14
CA ARG A 62 -2.22 -14.75 -14.48
C ARG A 62 -1.04 -14.99 -15.41
N VAL A 63 0.17 -14.71 -14.95
CA VAL A 63 1.38 -14.74 -15.76
C VAL A 63 2.43 -15.60 -15.06
N GLY A 64 2.95 -16.58 -15.79
CA GLY A 64 4.17 -17.30 -15.44
C GLY A 64 5.34 -16.81 -16.29
N TYR A 65 6.56 -17.19 -15.94
CA TYR A 65 7.77 -16.89 -16.70
C TYR A 65 8.78 -18.01 -16.57
N GLU A 66 9.68 -18.16 -17.54
CA GLU A 66 10.78 -19.12 -17.44
C GLU A 66 11.62 -18.85 -16.18
N ALA A 67 11.78 -19.85 -15.32
CA ALA A 67 12.44 -19.71 -14.01
C ALA A 67 13.93 -19.28 -14.14
N SER A 68 14.55 -19.55 -15.28
CA SER A 68 15.89 -19.09 -15.65
C SER A 68 16.02 -17.56 -15.70
N ALA A 69 14.92 -16.80 -15.81
CA ALA A 69 14.96 -15.34 -15.80
C ALA A 69 15.52 -14.75 -14.49
N ASP A 70 15.43 -15.52 -13.40
CA ASP A 70 15.88 -15.11 -12.06
C ASP A 70 17.34 -15.48 -11.79
N LEU A 71 18.04 -16.07 -12.77
CA LEU A 71 19.44 -16.45 -12.67
C LEU A 71 20.29 -15.59 -13.62
N ASP A 72 21.54 -15.35 -13.25
CA ASP A 72 22.54 -14.75 -14.13
C ASP A 72 23.19 -15.82 -15.04
N ALA A 73 24.15 -15.39 -15.87
CA ALA A 73 24.84 -16.28 -16.81
C ALA A 73 25.66 -17.39 -16.13
N ASP A 74 26.04 -17.18 -14.86
CA ASP A 74 26.80 -18.14 -14.05
C ASP A 74 25.87 -19.03 -13.20
N GLY A 75 24.55 -18.84 -13.29
CA GLY A 75 23.54 -19.58 -12.54
C GLY A 75 23.30 -19.07 -11.12
N ASN A 76 23.82 -17.90 -10.75
CA ASN A 76 23.55 -17.30 -9.45
C ASN A 76 22.24 -16.49 -9.46
N PRO A 77 21.59 -16.27 -8.31
CA PRO A 77 20.39 -15.44 -8.23
C PRO A 77 20.63 -14.00 -8.73
N ALA A 78 19.90 -13.61 -9.77
CA ALA A 78 19.88 -12.25 -10.31
C ALA A 78 18.98 -11.29 -9.52
N ILE A 79 18.18 -11.81 -8.57
CA ILE A 79 17.26 -11.05 -7.74
C ILE A 79 17.36 -11.42 -6.25
N ALA A 80 17.03 -10.47 -5.39
CA ALA A 80 17.23 -10.58 -3.94
C ALA A 80 16.16 -11.40 -3.18
N ASP A 81 15.06 -11.79 -3.81
CA ASP A 81 13.98 -12.59 -3.21
C ASP A 81 13.98 -14.06 -3.67
N VAL A 82 15.12 -14.51 -4.20
CA VAL A 82 15.44 -15.89 -4.55
C VAL A 82 16.50 -16.43 -3.59
N ASP A 83 16.27 -17.62 -3.04
CA ASP A 83 17.24 -18.29 -2.18
C ASP A 83 18.33 -19.04 -2.97
N GLU A 84 19.35 -19.56 -2.28
CA GLU A 84 20.46 -20.32 -2.90
C GLU A 84 19.99 -21.58 -3.65
N ALA A 85 18.82 -22.12 -3.31
CA ALA A 85 18.21 -23.24 -4.02
C ALA A 85 17.36 -22.78 -5.21
N GLY A 86 17.45 -21.51 -5.59
CA GLY A 86 16.71 -20.91 -6.69
C GLY A 86 15.24 -20.63 -6.37
N ARG A 87 14.74 -20.89 -5.15
CA ARG A 87 13.30 -20.73 -4.84
C ARG A 87 12.97 -19.28 -4.55
N ARG A 88 11.89 -18.80 -5.14
CA ARG A 88 11.35 -17.46 -4.91
C ARG A 88 10.17 -17.49 -3.94
N SER A 89 10.19 -16.63 -2.92
CA SER A 89 9.10 -16.58 -1.93
C SER A 89 7.75 -16.23 -2.56
N TRP A 90 6.69 -17.01 -2.27
CA TRP A 90 5.34 -16.89 -2.86
C TRP A 90 5.23 -17.34 -4.32
N TYR A 91 6.20 -18.10 -4.82
CA TYR A 91 6.18 -18.67 -6.16
C TYR A 91 6.37 -20.19 -6.11
N VAL A 92 5.86 -20.85 -7.15
CA VAL A 92 6.09 -22.26 -7.45
C VAL A 92 6.66 -22.40 -8.85
N ASP A 93 7.51 -23.40 -9.02
CA ASP A 93 8.07 -23.78 -10.32
C ASP A 93 7.37 -25.04 -10.81
N GLU A 94 6.83 -24.97 -12.02
CA GLU A 94 6.22 -26.09 -12.72
C GLU A 94 7.20 -26.61 -13.76
N ALA A 95 7.58 -27.88 -13.64
CA ALA A 95 8.38 -28.55 -14.65
C ALA A 95 7.59 -28.64 -15.97
N GLY A 96 8.19 -28.16 -17.06
CA GLY A 96 7.66 -28.38 -18.40
C GLY A 96 7.99 -29.77 -18.93
N PRO A 97 7.48 -30.14 -20.12
CA PRO A 97 7.95 -31.31 -20.86
C PRO A 97 9.47 -31.36 -21.00
N GLU A 98 10.02 -32.55 -21.22
CA GLU A 98 11.45 -32.73 -21.43
C GLU A 98 11.99 -31.78 -22.50
N GLY A 99 13.08 -31.06 -22.18
CA GLY A 99 13.68 -30.05 -23.05
C GLY A 99 13.03 -28.66 -23.01
N THR A 100 12.01 -28.43 -22.17
CA THR A 100 11.43 -27.10 -21.96
C THR A 100 11.83 -26.50 -20.61
N PRO A 101 12.03 -25.17 -20.51
CA PRO A 101 12.34 -24.51 -19.25
C PRO A 101 11.20 -24.67 -18.23
N ALA A 102 11.57 -24.78 -16.95
CA ALA A 102 10.59 -24.71 -15.87
C ALA A 102 9.89 -23.34 -15.85
N VAL A 103 8.60 -23.32 -15.56
CA VAL A 103 7.80 -22.10 -15.49
C VAL A 103 7.57 -21.73 -14.04
N ARG A 104 8.03 -20.54 -13.65
CA ARG A 104 7.77 -19.92 -12.36
C ARG A 104 6.49 -19.11 -12.41
N ARG A 105 5.61 -19.28 -11.42
CA ARG A 105 4.37 -18.50 -11.26
C ARG A 105 4.03 -18.25 -9.80
N ALA A 106 3.16 -17.28 -9.55
CA ALA A 106 2.67 -17.03 -8.19
C ALA A 106 2.00 -18.29 -7.62
N ASP A 107 2.32 -18.60 -6.36
CA ASP A 107 1.72 -19.68 -5.60
C ASP A 107 0.36 -19.24 -5.04
N VAL A 108 -0.65 -19.31 -5.89
CA VAL A 108 -2.03 -18.91 -5.56
C VAL A 108 -2.62 -19.81 -4.48
N GLU A 109 -2.31 -21.11 -4.50
CA GLU A 109 -2.82 -22.08 -3.54
C GLU A 109 -2.33 -21.74 -2.15
N ARG A 110 -1.01 -21.63 -1.96
CA ARG A 110 -0.43 -21.19 -0.69
C ARG A 110 -0.95 -19.83 -0.25
N TYR A 111 -1.08 -18.87 -1.17
CA TYR A 111 -1.62 -17.56 -0.82
C TYR A 111 -3.05 -17.67 -0.26
N LEU A 112 -3.91 -18.46 -0.88
CA LEU A 112 -5.28 -18.65 -0.40
C LEU A 112 -5.29 -19.43 0.92
N ASP A 113 -4.50 -20.47 1.07
CA ASP A 113 -4.42 -21.25 2.31
C ASP A 113 -3.97 -20.39 3.50
N GLU A 114 -2.95 -19.56 3.31
CA GLU A 114 -2.42 -18.73 4.40
C GLU A 114 -3.19 -17.41 4.59
N ARG A 115 -3.87 -16.89 3.55
CA ARG A 115 -4.40 -15.51 3.53
C ARG A 115 -5.84 -15.37 3.03
N ALA A 116 -6.62 -16.45 2.90
CA ALA A 116 -8.00 -16.41 2.39
C ALA A 116 -8.88 -15.38 3.10
N SER A 117 -8.82 -15.29 4.43
CA SER A 117 -9.63 -14.34 5.21
C SER A 117 -9.28 -12.88 4.84
N ALA A 118 -7.99 -12.56 4.76
CA ALA A 118 -7.53 -11.23 4.36
C ALA A 118 -7.92 -10.92 2.91
N PHE A 119 -7.75 -11.88 2.00
CA PHE A 119 -8.13 -11.73 0.58
C PHE A 119 -9.63 -11.48 0.41
N SER A 120 -10.46 -12.25 1.11
CA SER A 120 -11.92 -12.10 1.12
C SER A 120 -12.33 -10.72 1.64
N PHE A 121 -11.74 -10.28 2.76
CA PHE A 121 -11.97 -8.96 3.31
C PHE A 121 -11.59 -7.85 2.33
N MET A 122 -10.37 -7.88 1.78
CA MET A 122 -9.90 -6.87 0.81
C MET A 122 -10.81 -6.81 -0.42
N THR A 123 -11.20 -7.96 -0.97
CA THR A 123 -12.09 -8.03 -2.13
C THR A 123 -13.46 -7.44 -1.84
N ARG A 124 -14.05 -7.76 -0.68
CA ARG A 124 -15.35 -7.22 -0.26
C ARG A 124 -15.27 -5.72 -0.05
N LEU A 125 -14.24 -5.24 0.66
CA LEU A 125 -14.02 -3.82 0.92
C LEU A 125 -13.87 -3.04 -0.38
N LEU A 126 -12.91 -3.43 -1.23
CA LEU A 126 -12.63 -2.75 -2.50
C LEU A 126 -13.85 -2.70 -3.42
N ARG A 127 -14.68 -3.75 -3.46
CA ARG A 127 -15.93 -3.75 -4.24
C ARG A 127 -16.97 -2.78 -3.67
N ALA A 128 -17.15 -2.79 -2.35
CA ALA A 128 -18.14 -1.96 -1.66
C ALA A 128 -17.79 -0.46 -1.68
N SER A 129 -16.49 -0.12 -1.76
CA SER A 129 -15.98 1.25 -1.80
C SER A 129 -15.62 1.73 -3.21
N THR A 130 -16.16 1.13 -4.27
CA THR A 130 -16.01 1.66 -5.64
C THR A 130 -17.02 2.77 -5.95
N LEU A 131 -16.62 3.73 -6.79
CA LEU A 131 -17.52 4.76 -7.33
C LEU A 131 -18.71 4.20 -8.14
N THR A 132 -18.59 2.96 -8.66
CA THR A 132 -19.68 2.28 -9.37
C THR A 132 -20.72 1.65 -8.47
N ARG A 133 -20.41 1.45 -7.19
CA ARG A 133 -21.29 0.76 -6.22
C ARG A 133 -21.82 1.68 -5.13
N ARG A 134 -21.05 2.70 -4.77
CA ARG A 134 -21.38 3.63 -3.68
C ARG A 134 -21.36 5.06 -4.19
N ARG A 135 -22.39 5.83 -3.84
CA ARG A 135 -22.44 7.27 -4.10
C ARG A 135 -21.32 7.96 -3.30
N PRO A 136 -20.42 8.72 -3.94
CA PRO A 136 -19.38 9.45 -3.22
C PRO A 136 -19.96 10.61 -2.40
N GLU A 137 -19.41 10.82 -1.19
CA GLU A 137 -19.70 11.97 -0.35
C GLU A 137 -18.47 12.89 -0.26
N PHE A 138 -18.62 14.16 -0.59
CA PHE A 138 -17.50 15.11 -0.65
C PHE A 138 -17.46 16.10 0.53
N GLY A 139 -18.36 15.96 1.50
CA GLY A 139 -18.53 16.93 2.60
C GLY A 139 -17.49 16.85 3.73
N CYS A 140 -16.46 16.00 3.61
CA CYS A 140 -15.43 15.86 4.65
C CYS A 140 -14.45 17.05 4.64
N PHE A 141 -14.27 17.71 3.49
CA PHE A 141 -13.43 18.91 3.29
C PHE A 141 -12.00 18.82 3.83
N GLY A 142 -11.46 17.62 4.05
CA GLY A 142 -10.14 17.46 4.66
C GLY A 142 -10.07 17.95 6.11
N LEU A 143 -11.20 17.97 6.84
CA LEU A 143 -11.20 18.33 8.26
C LEU A 143 -10.53 17.27 9.16
N HIS A 144 -10.07 16.17 8.56
CA HIS A 144 -9.45 15.05 9.27
C HIS A 144 -8.24 15.51 10.09
N GLU A 145 -7.32 16.24 9.45
CA GLU A 145 -6.09 16.71 10.06
C GLU A 145 -6.37 17.73 11.19
N TRP A 146 -7.47 18.47 11.12
CA TRP A 146 -7.86 19.46 12.14
C TRP A 146 -8.46 18.75 13.35
N ALA A 147 -9.26 17.72 13.11
CA ALA A 147 -9.77 16.84 14.16
C ALA A 147 -8.66 16.03 14.88
N MET A 148 -7.51 15.79 14.23
CA MET A 148 -6.34 15.18 14.87
C MET A 148 -5.62 16.08 15.88
N VAL A 149 -5.84 17.40 15.83
CA VAL A 149 -5.18 18.39 16.72
C VAL A 149 -6.16 19.22 17.54
N HIS A 150 -7.46 18.97 17.43
CA HIS A 150 -8.50 19.67 18.18
C HIS A 150 -8.30 19.54 19.70
N ARG A 151 -8.15 20.70 20.37
CA ARG A 151 -7.86 20.86 21.79
C ARG A 151 -6.65 20.07 22.28
N VAL A 152 -5.67 19.86 21.42
CA VAL A 152 -4.38 19.27 21.81
C VAL A 152 -3.56 20.32 22.56
N PRO A 153 -3.04 20.03 23.77
CA PRO A 153 -2.18 20.95 24.48
C PRO A 153 -0.85 21.15 23.73
N GLU A 154 -0.18 22.25 24.02
CA GLU A 154 1.18 22.50 23.52
C GLU A 154 2.11 21.31 23.85
N GLY A 155 2.92 20.88 22.88
CA GLY A 155 3.78 19.69 23.03
C GLY A 155 3.05 18.34 22.88
N GLY A 156 1.73 18.35 22.62
CA GLY A 156 0.94 17.14 22.41
C GLY A 156 0.75 16.76 20.92
N GLN A 157 1.30 17.56 20.00
CA GLN A 157 1.06 17.41 18.58
C GLN A 157 1.97 16.34 17.97
N ARG A 158 1.46 15.62 16.97
CA ARG A 158 2.30 14.76 16.12
C ARG A 158 3.00 15.63 15.07
N HIS A 159 4.27 15.33 14.80
CA HIS A 159 5.08 16.06 13.81
C HIS A 159 5.27 17.54 14.15
N GLU A 160 5.71 17.83 15.38
CA GLU A 160 5.93 19.20 15.89
C GLU A 160 7.00 19.99 15.11
N ASP A 161 7.82 19.29 14.31
CA ASP A 161 8.81 19.90 13.43
C ASP A 161 8.17 20.73 12.27
N LEU A 162 6.85 20.63 12.07
CA LEU A 162 6.12 21.37 11.04
C LEU A 162 5.15 22.39 11.64
N PRO A 163 5.15 23.66 11.17
CA PRO A 163 4.20 24.65 11.63
C PRO A 163 2.78 24.34 11.13
N LEU A 164 1.78 24.55 12.00
CA LEU A 164 0.39 24.56 11.59
C LEU A 164 0.05 25.84 10.80
N ARG A 165 -0.90 25.72 9.88
CA ARG A 165 -1.40 26.87 9.08
C ARG A 165 -2.29 27.81 9.88
N LEU A 166 -2.98 27.28 10.89
CA LEU A 166 -3.86 28.01 11.79
C LEU A 166 -3.34 27.88 13.20
N SER A 167 -3.64 28.87 14.05
CA SER A 167 -3.42 28.73 15.49
C SER A 167 -4.28 27.59 16.06
N PRO A 168 -3.94 27.06 17.24
CA PRO A 168 -4.78 26.08 17.94
C PRO A 168 -6.23 26.57 18.12
N THR A 169 -6.42 27.83 18.53
CA THR A 169 -7.76 28.42 18.74
C THR A 169 -8.57 28.50 17.45
N GLU A 170 -7.95 28.89 16.33
CA GLU A 170 -8.63 28.94 15.03
C GLU A 170 -8.98 27.55 14.52
N THR A 171 -8.09 26.57 14.74
CA THR A 171 -8.33 25.16 14.41
C THR A 171 -9.51 24.61 15.19
N ASP A 172 -9.55 24.90 16.51
CA ASP A 172 -10.63 24.48 17.39
C ASP A 172 -11.97 25.08 16.97
N ALA A 173 -11.99 26.38 16.67
CA ALA A 173 -13.20 27.07 16.22
C ALA A 173 -13.79 26.46 14.93
N VAL A 174 -12.96 25.94 14.04
CA VAL A 174 -13.47 25.28 12.82
C VAL A 174 -14.03 23.90 13.13
N VAL A 175 -13.30 23.08 13.90
CA VAL A 175 -13.79 21.75 14.32
C VAL A 175 -15.09 21.88 15.14
N GLU A 176 -15.25 22.99 15.85
CA GLU A 176 -16.45 23.32 16.61
C GLU A 176 -17.66 23.73 15.77
N ARG A 177 -17.41 24.38 14.63
CA ARG A 177 -18.43 24.94 13.74
C ARG A 177 -18.89 23.96 12.66
N GLU A 178 -17.96 23.17 12.12
CA GLU A 178 -18.19 22.29 10.99
C GLU A 178 -18.63 20.88 11.41
N ASN A 179 -19.27 20.15 10.50
CA ASN A 179 -19.65 18.75 10.74
C ASN A 179 -18.51 17.82 10.36
N LEU A 180 -17.97 17.08 11.33
CA LEU A 180 -17.04 15.98 11.06
C LEU A 180 -17.82 14.77 10.53
N ILE A 181 -17.46 14.28 9.34
CA ILE A 181 -18.13 13.14 8.69
C ILE A 181 -17.13 12.06 8.23
N CYS A 182 -16.02 11.90 8.96
CA CYS A 182 -15.01 10.90 8.64
C CYS A 182 -15.62 9.49 8.70
N SER A 183 -15.59 8.77 7.59
CA SER A 183 -16.15 7.42 7.49
C SER A 183 -15.09 6.31 7.50
N HIS A 184 -13.81 6.69 7.45
CA HIS A 184 -12.69 5.76 7.30
C HIS A 184 -12.00 5.50 8.64
N LEU A 185 -12.05 4.26 9.13
CA LEU A 185 -11.54 3.89 10.46
C LEU A 185 -10.04 4.18 10.65
N ASP A 186 -9.19 3.84 9.68
CA ASP A 186 -7.74 3.94 9.86
C ASP A 186 -7.27 5.41 9.93
N ALA A 187 -8.12 6.34 9.47
CA ALA A 187 -8.00 7.77 9.69
C ALA A 187 -8.69 8.18 11.01
N PHE A 188 -9.98 7.87 11.19
CA PHE A 188 -10.76 8.24 12.37
C PHE A 188 -10.07 7.92 13.71
N ARG A 189 -9.35 6.79 13.81
CA ARG A 189 -8.58 6.42 15.02
C ARG A 189 -7.53 7.43 15.48
N PHE A 190 -7.19 8.42 14.65
CA PHE A 190 -6.27 9.51 14.98
C PHE A 190 -6.98 10.77 15.50
N PHE A 191 -8.32 10.81 15.48
CA PHE A 191 -9.06 11.91 16.09
C PHE A 191 -8.73 12.00 17.58
N THR A 192 -8.67 13.22 18.09
CA THR A 192 -8.47 13.46 19.51
C THR A 192 -9.72 13.00 20.29
N PRO A 193 -9.59 12.70 21.61
CA PRO A 193 -10.75 12.39 22.44
C PRO A 193 -11.83 13.47 22.44
N SER A 194 -11.45 14.73 22.16
CA SER A 194 -12.37 15.86 22.07
C SER A 194 -13.04 16.02 20.70
N ALA A 195 -12.43 15.51 19.62
CA ALA A 195 -13.01 15.55 18.27
C ALA A 195 -13.82 14.29 17.92
N ALA A 196 -13.41 13.11 18.39
CA ALA A 196 -14.07 11.83 18.06
C ALA A 196 -15.59 11.81 18.32
N PRO A 197 -16.11 12.31 19.47
CA PRO A 197 -17.55 12.34 19.73
C PRO A 197 -18.34 13.29 18.82
N ARG A 198 -17.67 14.19 18.09
CA ARG A 198 -18.30 15.17 17.19
C ARG A 198 -18.50 14.63 15.78
N ASN A 199 -17.87 13.50 15.46
CA ASN A 199 -18.03 12.87 14.16
C ASN A 199 -19.45 12.32 14.04
N SER A 200 -20.06 12.47 12.86
CA SER A 200 -21.45 12.07 12.59
C SER A 200 -21.72 10.58 12.75
N MET A 201 -20.66 9.78 12.86
CA MET A 201 -20.69 8.35 13.09
C MET A 201 -19.42 7.92 13.82
N GLU A 202 -19.40 6.70 14.34
CA GLU A 202 -18.19 6.07 14.87
C GLU A 202 -17.78 4.91 13.95
N PRO A 203 -16.81 5.11 13.03
CA PRO A 203 -16.31 4.03 12.20
C PRO A 203 -15.73 2.90 13.04
N THR A 204 -16.06 1.66 12.69
CA THR A 204 -15.49 0.47 13.33
C THR A 204 -14.95 -0.49 12.28
N ARG A 205 -14.13 -1.47 12.68
CA ARG A 205 -13.62 -2.46 11.73
C ARG A 205 -14.76 -3.32 11.16
N ALA A 206 -15.79 -3.58 11.95
CA ALA A 206 -16.96 -4.35 11.54
C ALA A 206 -17.77 -3.63 10.47
N THR A 207 -17.91 -2.30 10.58
CA THR A 207 -18.74 -1.48 9.69
C THR A 207 -17.95 -0.81 8.56
N GLN A 208 -16.63 -1.03 8.47
CA GLN A 208 -15.77 -0.40 7.47
C GLN A 208 -16.25 -0.63 6.03
N VAL A 209 -16.65 -1.86 5.71
CA VAL A 209 -17.18 -2.21 4.37
C VAL A 209 -18.44 -1.40 4.02
N ASP A 210 -19.23 -1.08 5.04
CA ASP A 210 -20.51 -0.39 4.91
C ASP A 210 -20.38 1.13 4.87
N HIS A 211 -19.22 1.69 5.24
CA HIS A 211 -19.04 3.15 5.36
C HIS A 211 -17.83 3.74 4.66
N ASP A 212 -16.80 2.96 4.28
CA ASP A 212 -15.65 3.49 3.54
C ASP A 212 -16.15 4.18 2.25
N ASN A 213 -15.99 5.50 2.24
CA ASN A 213 -16.50 6.37 1.19
C ASN A 213 -15.48 6.43 0.04
N PRO A 214 -15.86 6.15 -1.22
CA PRO A 214 -14.96 6.17 -2.37
C PRO A 214 -14.30 7.54 -2.61
N ALA A 215 -14.90 8.63 -2.15
CA ALA A 215 -14.33 9.98 -2.27
C ALA A 215 -13.36 10.34 -1.13
N CYS A 216 -13.20 9.48 -0.12
CA CYS A 216 -12.25 9.72 0.95
C CYS A 216 -10.82 9.56 0.44
N LEU A 217 -9.96 10.57 0.70
CA LEU A 217 -8.53 10.52 0.40
C LEU A 217 -7.89 9.23 0.95
N HIS A 218 -8.20 8.85 2.19
CA HIS A 218 -7.61 7.69 2.84
C HIS A 218 -8.04 6.35 2.22
N VAL A 219 -9.27 6.25 1.70
CA VAL A 219 -9.70 5.07 0.93
C VAL A 219 -8.88 4.94 -0.36
N GLY A 220 -8.56 6.06 -1.01
CA GLY A 220 -7.65 6.10 -2.15
C GLY A 220 -6.21 5.74 -1.79
N MET A 221 -5.67 6.33 -0.72
CA MET A 221 -4.32 6.01 -0.22
C MET A 221 -4.17 4.52 0.11
N ASP A 222 -5.21 3.92 0.67
CA ASP A 222 -5.25 2.51 1.03
C ASP A 222 -5.12 1.55 -0.16
N LEU A 223 -5.36 2.00 -1.40
CA LEU A 223 -5.06 1.19 -2.58
C LEU A 223 -3.59 0.75 -2.62
N TYR A 224 -2.67 1.60 -2.14
CA TYR A 224 -1.26 1.23 -1.98
C TYR A 224 -1.06 0.11 -0.96
N LYS A 225 -1.73 0.21 0.21
CA LYS A 225 -1.73 -0.84 1.25
C LYS A 225 -2.27 -2.17 0.72
N TRP A 226 -3.37 -2.12 -0.02
CA TRP A 226 -4.00 -3.32 -0.57
C TRP A 226 -3.15 -3.94 -1.69
N ALA A 227 -2.52 -3.12 -2.54
CA ALA A 227 -1.58 -3.61 -3.54
C ALA A 227 -0.40 -4.36 -2.90
N MET A 228 0.23 -3.77 -1.88
CA MET A 228 1.28 -4.42 -1.08
C MET A 228 0.81 -5.77 -0.51
N LYS A 229 -0.38 -5.83 0.09
CA LYS A 229 -0.88 -7.06 0.73
C LYS A 229 -1.21 -8.15 -0.27
N LEU A 230 -1.59 -7.77 -1.49
CA LEU A 230 -1.93 -8.67 -2.58
C LEU A 230 -0.71 -9.16 -3.38
N THR A 231 0.50 -8.67 -3.11
CA THR A 231 1.74 -9.25 -3.67
C THR A 231 1.85 -10.75 -3.35
N PRO A 232 2.20 -11.62 -4.32
CA PRO A 232 2.60 -11.33 -5.71
C PRO A 232 1.47 -11.42 -6.75
N LEU A 233 0.21 -11.44 -6.32
CA LEU A 233 -0.93 -11.69 -7.21
C LEU A 233 -1.21 -10.54 -8.17
N LEU A 234 -0.86 -9.29 -7.82
CA LEU A 234 -1.03 -8.14 -8.70
C LEU A 234 0.23 -7.90 -9.55
N PRO A 235 0.05 -7.48 -10.82
CA PRO A 235 1.17 -7.07 -11.65
C PRO A 235 1.76 -5.74 -11.16
N SER A 236 3.09 -5.65 -11.30
CA SER A 236 3.91 -4.44 -11.15
C SER A 236 3.74 -3.42 -12.27
#